data_AF-B3PQ27-F1
#
_entry.id   AF-B3PQ27-F1
#
_cell.length_a   1.000
_cell.length_b   1.000
_cell.length_c   1.000
_cell.angle_alpha   90.00
_cell.angle_beta   90.00
_cell.angle_gamma   90.00
#
_symmetry.space_group_name_H-M   'P 1'
#
loop_
_entity.id
_entity.type
_entity.pdbx_description
1 polymer ?
#
loop_
_entity_poly.entity_id
_entity_poly.type
_entity_poly.pdbx_seq_one_letter_code
_entity_poly.pdbx_strand_id
1 'polypeptide(L)'
;MPGILPGMSITTPDDRISTYNPVVATTQFAATFPIFDNADLGVLVDDVERFDFTVTATYTDGISNDAKAVFSIGVTGQVMVFGKRAPRRSSRFLNGAPLPIRDQNLALDTLEAEMQEASRDIKRSVKVPAGSTGYSIFDDIADGSLLCIDGDEIKGGPSYAGITDAVSDAQQAAAAAELSEQAAAICATNAAASASASAGFAVAAAASQGQAQNLVDAAQAAYVGFQPGTFYDFGRVADPLELFPGDWGRVSDI
;
A
#
# COMPACT_ATOMS: atom_id res chain seq x y z
N MET A 1 -34.57 -60.74 -28.46
CA MET A 1 -33.55 -59.80 -28.95
C MET A 1 -33.74 -58.48 -28.21
N PRO A 2 -32.79 -58.04 -27.37
CA PRO A 2 -32.89 -56.76 -26.69
C PRO A 2 -32.66 -55.64 -27.72
N GLY A 3 -33.71 -54.87 -28.00
CA GLY A 3 -33.61 -53.65 -28.79
C GLY A 3 -32.80 -52.63 -28.00
N ILE A 4 -31.62 -52.28 -28.51
CA ILE A 4 -30.84 -51.16 -28.02
C ILE A 4 -31.68 -49.91 -28.28
N LEU A 5 -32.32 -49.39 -27.22
CA LEU A 5 -33.01 -48.10 -27.28
C LEU A 5 -31.95 -47.05 -27.66
N PRO A 6 -32.16 -46.27 -28.74
CA PRO A 6 -31.24 -45.21 -29.11
C PRO A 6 -31.27 -44.15 -28.01
N GLY A 7 -30.37 -44.27 -27.04
CA GLY A 7 -30.11 -43.24 -26.06
C GLY A 7 -29.56 -42.03 -26.79
N MET A 8 -30.13 -40.85 -26.52
CA MET A 8 -29.67 -39.52 -26.94
C MET A 8 -28.72 -39.50 -28.14
N SER A 9 -29.26 -39.20 -29.32
CA SER A 9 -28.42 -38.54 -30.33
C SER A 9 -28.12 -37.15 -29.78
N ILE A 10 -26.96 -37.00 -29.14
CA ILE A 10 -26.35 -35.69 -28.95
C ILE A 10 -26.13 -35.18 -30.38
N THR A 11 -26.89 -34.18 -30.79
CA THR A 11 -26.52 -33.40 -31.98
C THR A 11 -25.10 -32.91 -31.71
N THR A 12 -24.16 -33.24 -32.60
CA THR A 12 -22.77 -32.79 -32.54
C THR A 12 -22.73 -31.35 -32.08
N PRO A 13 -21.84 -30.98 -31.13
CA PRO A 13 -21.67 -29.60 -30.70
C PRO A 13 -21.66 -28.68 -31.93
N ASP A 14 -22.69 -27.85 -32.03
CA ASP A 14 -22.77 -26.86 -33.08
C ASP A 14 -21.90 -25.69 -32.62
N ASP A 15 -20.68 -25.61 -33.18
CA ASP A 15 -19.76 -24.53 -32.89
C ASP A 15 -20.31 -23.16 -33.33
N ARG A 16 -21.47 -23.13 -34.02
CA ARG A 16 -22.12 -21.94 -34.58
C ARG A 16 -21.15 -21.12 -35.41
N ILE A 17 -20.32 -21.81 -36.18
CA ILE A 17 -19.32 -21.23 -37.06
C ILE A 17 -19.51 -21.85 -38.45
N SER A 18 -19.67 -20.99 -39.45
CA SER A 18 -19.67 -21.37 -40.86
C SER A 18 -18.51 -20.64 -41.54
N THR A 19 -17.53 -21.41 -42.03
CA THR A 19 -16.35 -20.85 -42.70
C THR A 19 -16.48 -21.02 -44.21
N TYR A 20 -16.15 -19.95 -44.94
CA TYR A 20 -16.19 -19.87 -46.39
C TYR A 20 -14.85 -19.32 -46.90
N ASN A 21 -14.44 -19.74 -48.10
CA ASN A 21 -13.27 -19.18 -48.79
C ASN A 21 -13.59 -18.90 -50.27
N PRO A 22 -14.46 -17.92 -50.56
CA PRO A 22 -14.80 -17.54 -51.94
C PRO A 22 -13.57 -17.02 -52.72
N VAL A 23 -13.28 -17.68 -53.85
CA VAL A 23 -12.30 -17.23 -54.85
C VAL A 23 -12.90 -16.26 -55.89
N VAL A 24 -14.23 -16.12 -55.91
CA VAL A 24 -14.99 -15.17 -56.73
C VAL A 24 -15.83 -14.30 -55.81
N ALA A 25 -15.98 -13.02 -56.15
CA ALA A 25 -16.75 -12.05 -55.37
C ALA A 25 -18.16 -12.58 -55.05
N THR A 26 -18.37 -12.95 -53.79
CA THR A 26 -19.61 -13.57 -53.30
C THR A 26 -20.26 -12.67 -52.28
N THR A 27 -21.56 -12.45 -52.41
CA THR A 27 -22.30 -11.49 -51.57
C THR A 27 -23.11 -12.16 -50.46
N GLN A 28 -23.33 -13.48 -50.51
CA GLN A 28 -24.21 -14.19 -49.58
C GLN A 28 -23.47 -15.33 -48.88
N PHE A 29 -23.55 -15.34 -47.56
CA PHE A 29 -22.94 -16.38 -46.71
C PHE A 29 -23.98 -16.92 -45.75
N ALA A 30 -24.31 -18.21 -45.88
CA ALA A 30 -25.33 -18.82 -45.05
C ALA A 30 -24.82 -19.14 -43.63
N ALA A 31 -25.67 -19.02 -42.63
CA ALA A 31 -25.43 -19.60 -41.32
C ALA A 31 -25.84 -21.07 -41.37
N THR A 32 -24.91 -22.00 -41.10
CA THR A 32 -25.21 -23.43 -40.99
C THR A 32 -25.78 -23.82 -39.63
N PHE A 33 -26.17 -22.82 -38.83
CA PHE A 33 -26.65 -22.96 -37.47
C PHE A 33 -27.90 -22.08 -37.27
N PRO A 34 -28.80 -22.45 -36.35
CA PRO A 34 -29.99 -21.67 -36.07
C PRO A 34 -29.68 -20.33 -35.40
N ILE A 35 -30.42 -19.29 -35.77
CA ILE A 35 -30.43 -17.98 -35.10
C ILE A 35 -31.82 -17.65 -34.56
N PHE A 36 -31.87 -16.80 -33.53
CA PHE A 36 -33.12 -16.38 -32.88
C PHE A 36 -33.40 -14.88 -33.07
N ASP A 37 -32.35 -14.12 -33.40
CA ASP A 37 -32.40 -12.72 -33.77
C ASP A 37 -31.32 -12.47 -34.85
N ASN A 38 -31.54 -11.50 -35.72
CA ASN A 38 -30.56 -11.05 -36.70
C ASN A 38 -29.30 -10.49 -36.01
N ALA A 39 -29.45 -9.93 -34.80
CA ALA A 39 -28.32 -9.46 -33.98
C ALA A 39 -27.44 -10.61 -33.44
N ASP A 40 -27.93 -11.86 -33.48
CA ASP A 40 -27.16 -13.03 -33.05
C ASP A 40 -26.08 -13.44 -34.06
N LEU A 41 -26.00 -12.80 -35.23
CA LEU A 41 -25.06 -13.14 -36.29
C LEU A 41 -23.89 -12.14 -36.33
N GLY A 42 -22.66 -12.64 -36.35
CA GLY A 42 -21.44 -11.88 -36.61
C GLY A 42 -20.74 -12.41 -37.86
N VAL A 43 -19.99 -11.54 -38.53
CA VAL A 43 -19.19 -11.93 -39.70
C VAL A 43 -17.78 -11.36 -39.58
N LEU A 44 -16.80 -12.24 -39.73
CA LEU A 44 -15.39 -11.91 -39.86
C LEU A 44 -14.98 -12.10 -41.33
N VAL A 45 -14.26 -11.14 -41.89
CA VAL A 45 -13.65 -11.24 -43.23
C VAL A 45 -12.15 -11.03 -43.03
N ASP A 46 -11.35 -12.04 -43.37
CA ASP A 46 -9.90 -12.08 -43.14
C ASP A 46 -9.55 -11.68 -41.68
N ASP A 47 -10.23 -12.32 -40.72
CA ASP A 47 -10.13 -12.10 -39.26
C ASP A 47 -10.52 -10.70 -38.76
N VAL A 48 -11.11 -9.85 -39.61
CA VAL A 48 -11.62 -8.52 -39.22
C VAL A 48 -13.15 -8.52 -39.15
N GLU A 49 -13.71 -8.09 -38.01
CA GLU A 49 -15.17 -8.08 -37.85
C GLU A 49 -15.76 -6.99 -38.75
N ARG A 50 -16.74 -7.38 -39.55
CA ARG A 50 -17.45 -6.50 -40.47
C ARG A 50 -18.84 -6.22 -39.94
N PHE A 51 -19.36 -5.04 -40.23
CA PHE A 51 -20.71 -4.61 -39.85
C PHE A 51 -21.53 -4.13 -41.05
N ASP A 52 -20.94 -4.13 -42.24
CA ASP A 52 -21.53 -3.67 -43.51
C ASP A 52 -22.28 -4.80 -44.23
N PHE A 53 -23.03 -5.60 -43.48
CA PHE A 53 -23.88 -6.66 -44.02
C PHE A 53 -25.30 -6.52 -43.50
N THR A 54 -26.25 -7.07 -44.24
CA THR A 54 -27.64 -7.23 -43.80
C THR A 54 -27.92 -8.70 -43.58
N VAL A 55 -28.67 -9.04 -42.52
CA VAL A 55 -29.10 -10.41 -42.27
C VAL A 55 -30.46 -10.65 -42.91
N THR A 56 -30.57 -11.69 -43.73
CA THR A 56 -31.85 -12.20 -44.24
C THR A 56 -32.14 -13.53 -43.58
N ALA A 57 -33.29 -13.66 -42.92
CA ALA A 57 -33.66 -14.84 -42.14
C ALA A 57 -35.19 -15.00 -42.09
N THR A 58 -35.69 -16.24 -42.14
CA THR A 58 -37.10 -16.56 -41.96
C THR A 58 -37.30 -17.25 -40.60
N TYR A 59 -38.06 -16.62 -39.71
CA TYR A 59 -38.31 -17.17 -38.37
C TYR A 59 -39.57 -18.01 -38.36
N THR A 60 -39.43 -19.31 -38.08
CA THR A 60 -40.55 -20.22 -37.78
C THR A 60 -40.43 -20.62 -36.32
N ASP A 61 -41.49 -20.42 -35.53
CA ASP A 61 -41.48 -20.65 -34.08
C ASP A 61 -40.35 -19.91 -33.33
N GLY A 62 -39.98 -18.71 -33.81
CA GLY A 62 -38.95 -17.87 -33.20
C GLY A 62 -37.51 -18.32 -33.50
N ILE A 63 -37.31 -19.23 -34.45
CA ILE A 63 -35.99 -19.72 -34.88
C ILE A 63 -35.87 -19.64 -36.40
N SER A 64 -34.75 -19.14 -36.91
CA SER A 64 -34.41 -19.22 -38.34
C SER A 64 -33.30 -20.24 -38.55
N ASN A 65 -33.51 -21.14 -39.52
CA ASN A 65 -32.51 -22.13 -39.97
C ASN A 65 -31.95 -21.80 -41.36
N ASP A 66 -32.40 -20.69 -41.97
CA ASP A 66 -32.08 -20.27 -43.34
C ASP A 66 -31.39 -18.90 -43.38
N ALA A 67 -30.87 -18.45 -42.23
CA ALA A 67 -30.25 -17.15 -42.09
C ALA A 67 -29.01 -17.00 -42.97
N LYS A 68 -28.83 -15.81 -43.55
CA LYS A 68 -27.67 -15.45 -44.39
C LYS A 68 -27.21 -14.04 -44.09
N ALA A 69 -25.90 -13.84 -44.07
CA ALA A 69 -25.28 -12.53 -44.17
C ALA A 69 -25.20 -12.12 -45.64
N VAL A 70 -25.74 -10.96 -45.98
CA VAL A 70 -25.78 -10.40 -47.33
C VAL A 70 -24.99 -9.09 -47.36
N PHE A 71 -23.90 -9.08 -48.10
CA PHE A 71 -23.08 -7.89 -48.35
C PHE A 71 -23.56 -7.16 -49.61
N SER A 72 -23.46 -5.83 -49.59
CA SER A 72 -23.78 -5.00 -50.78
C SER A 72 -22.70 -5.10 -51.87
N ILE A 73 -21.47 -5.39 -51.48
CA ILE A 73 -20.32 -5.59 -52.38
C ILE A 73 -19.85 -7.04 -52.21
N GLY A 74 -19.47 -7.70 -53.31
CA GLY A 74 -18.98 -9.07 -53.25
C GLY A 74 -17.65 -9.17 -52.50
N VAL A 75 -17.56 -10.13 -51.59
CA VAL A 75 -16.39 -10.39 -50.76
C VAL A 75 -15.62 -11.59 -51.32
N THR A 76 -14.30 -11.50 -51.31
CA THR A 76 -13.35 -12.59 -51.60
C THR A 76 -12.44 -12.80 -50.39
N GLY A 77 -11.85 -13.98 -50.23
CA GLY A 77 -10.99 -14.29 -49.08
C GLY A 77 -11.70 -15.12 -48.01
N GLN A 78 -11.15 -15.18 -46.81
CA GLN A 78 -11.70 -16.00 -45.74
C GLN A 78 -12.89 -15.28 -45.10
N VAL A 79 -14.07 -15.90 -45.12
CA VAL A 79 -15.26 -15.35 -44.47
C VAL A 79 -15.74 -16.33 -43.41
N MET A 80 -15.85 -15.88 -42.17
CA MET A 80 -16.36 -16.67 -41.06
C MET A 80 -17.62 -16.03 -40.50
N VAL A 81 -18.74 -16.75 -40.63
CA VAL A 81 -20.02 -16.37 -40.03
C VAL A 81 -20.13 -17.08 -38.69
N PHE A 82 -20.35 -16.35 -37.60
CA PHE A 82 -20.39 -16.90 -36.25
C PHE A 82 -21.59 -16.39 -35.43
N GLY A 83 -22.06 -17.20 -34.48
CA GLY A 83 -23.12 -16.80 -33.55
C GLY A 83 -22.60 -15.95 -32.40
N LYS A 84 -23.07 -14.70 -32.24
CA LYS A 84 -22.67 -13.78 -31.16
C LYS A 84 -23.37 -14.03 -29.82
N ARG A 85 -24.45 -14.81 -29.81
CA ARG A 85 -25.25 -15.05 -28.60
C ARG A 85 -24.59 -16.04 -27.65
N ALA A 86 -24.20 -15.55 -26.47
CA ALA A 86 -23.87 -16.33 -25.29
C ALA A 86 -25.00 -16.18 -24.24
N PRO A 87 -25.31 -17.21 -23.43
CA PRO A 87 -24.79 -18.58 -23.43
C PRO A 87 -25.39 -19.45 -24.54
N ARG A 88 -24.63 -20.47 -24.98
CA ARG A 88 -25.00 -21.38 -26.08
C ARG A 88 -25.46 -22.73 -25.55
N ARG A 89 -26.61 -23.21 -26.04
CA ARG A 89 -27.11 -24.57 -25.76
C ARG A 89 -26.78 -25.48 -26.94
N SER A 90 -25.95 -26.50 -26.73
CA SER A 90 -25.47 -27.43 -27.77
C SER A 90 -26.42 -28.59 -28.07
N SER A 91 -27.45 -28.81 -27.25
CA SER A 91 -28.40 -29.92 -27.37
C SER A 91 -29.84 -29.44 -27.47
N ARG A 92 -30.63 -30.04 -28.37
CA ARG A 92 -32.07 -29.81 -28.50
C ARG A 92 -32.83 -31.13 -28.40
N PHE A 93 -34.04 -31.07 -27.85
CA PHE A 93 -34.96 -32.20 -27.93
C PHE A 93 -35.51 -32.30 -29.37
N LEU A 94 -35.65 -33.53 -29.88
CA LEU A 94 -36.28 -33.76 -31.18
C LEU A 94 -37.76 -33.36 -31.12
N ASN A 95 -38.18 -32.50 -32.04
CA ASN A 95 -39.58 -32.09 -32.14
C ASN A 95 -40.43 -33.29 -32.63
N GLY A 96 -41.58 -33.53 -31.99
CA GLY A 96 -42.49 -34.63 -32.30
C GLY A 96 -42.11 -36.02 -31.74
N ALA A 97 -40.96 -36.16 -31.07
CA ALA A 97 -40.60 -37.39 -30.37
C ALA A 97 -41.15 -37.39 -28.93
N PRO A 98 -41.48 -38.55 -28.33
CA PRO A 98 -41.80 -38.63 -26.90
C PRO A 98 -40.64 -38.08 -26.07
N LEU A 99 -40.91 -37.12 -25.19
CA LEU A 99 -39.91 -36.53 -24.30
C LEU A 99 -39.46 -37.56 -23.25
N PRO A 100 -38.24 -38.11 -23.32
CA PRO A 100 -37.79 -39.06 -22.32
C PRO A 100 -37.46 -38.31 -21.02
N ILE A 101 -38.07 -38.73 -19.92
CA ILE A 101 -37.91 -38.13 -18.57
C ILE A 101 -36.43 -38.03 -18.19
N ARG A 102 -35.61 -39.03 -18.56
CA ARG A 102 -34.17 -39.03 -18.29
C ARG A 102 -33.46 -37.81 -18.88
N ASP A 103 -33.76 -37.47 -20.12
CA ASP A 103 -33.06 -36.38 -20.81
C ASP A 103 -33.60 -35.01 -20.37
N GLN A 104 -34.85 -34.94 -19.90
CA GLN A 104 -35.37 -33.76 -19.21
C GLN A 104 -34.66 -33.53 -17.87
N ASN A 105 -34.51 -34.58 -17.04
CA ASN A 105 -33.79 -34.49 -15.78
C ASN A 105 -32.34 -34.04 -16.01
N LEU A 106 -31.64 -34.63 -16.99
CA LEU A 106 -30.27 -34.22 -17.32
C LEU A 106 -30.16 -32.74 -17.73
N ALA A 107 -31.12 -32.24 -18.52
CA ALA A 107 -31.13 -30.84 -18.92
C ALA A 107 -31.39 -29.91 -17.72
N LEU A 108 -32.29 -30.30 -16.80
CA LEU A 108 -32.55 -29.55 -15.57
C LEU A 108 -31.35 -29.58 -14.61
N ASP A 109 -30.71 -30.73 -14.44
CA ASP A 109 -29.49 -30.87 -13.62
C ASP A 109 -28.35 -30.00 -14.16
N THR A 110 -28.23 -29.90 -15.49
CA THR A 110 -27.22 -29.01 -16.13
C THR A 110 -27.51 -27.55 -15.84
N LEU A 111 -28.77 -27.12 -15.99
CA LEU A 111 -29.18 -25.74 -15.66
C LEU A 111 -28.98 -25.45 -14.17
N GLU A 112 -29.28 -26.40 -13.30
CA GLU A 112 -29.04 -26.25 -11.87
C GLU A 112 -27.55 -26.07 -11.58
N ALA A 113 -26.69 -26.90 -12.17
CA ALA A 113 -25.24 -26.78 -12.01
C ALA A 113 -24.73 -25.41 -12.51
N GLU A 114 -25.16 -24.95 -13.68
CA GLU A 114 -24.81 -23.62 -14.21
C GLU A 114 -25.31 -22.49 -13.30
N MET A 115 -26.54 -22.58 -12.79
CA MET A 115 -27.09 -21.61 -11.85
C MET A 115 -26.33 -21.61 -10.52
N GLN A 116 -25.87 -22.76 -10.04
CA GLN A 116 -25.05 -22.86 -8.84
C GLN A 116 -23.68 -22.21 -9.04
N GLU A 117 -23.02 -22.45 -10.17
CA GLU A 117 -21.74 -21.79 -10.48
C GLU A 117 -21.92 -20.28 -10.66
N ALA A 118 -22.95 -19.83 -11.38
CA ALA A 118 -23.28 -18.42 -11.49
C ALA A 118 -23.56 -17.79 -10.11
N SER A 119 -24.27 -18.50 -9.23
CA SER A 119 -24.50 -18.05 -7.85
C SER A 119 -23.20 -17.93 -7.05
N ARG A 120 -22.25 -18.86 -7.22
CA ARG A 120 -20.93 -18.78 -6.56
C ARG A 120 -20.12 -17.60 -7.08
N ASP A 121 -20.17 -17.34 -8.38
CA ASP A 121 -19.47 -16.22 -9.00
C ASP A 121 -20.04 -14.88 -8.52
N ILE A 122 -21.37 -14.72 -8.57
CA ILE A 122 -22.09 -13.54 -8.03
C ILE A 122 -21.85 -13.36 -6.52
N LYS A 123 -21.61 -14.44 -5.78
CA LYS A 123 -21.25 -14.34 -4.35
C LYS A 123 -19.83 -13.81 -4.14
N ARG A 124 -18.91 -14.07 -5.06
CA ARG A 124 -17.51 -13.62 -5.02
C ARG A 124 -17.29 -12.25 -5.66
N SER A 125 -18.20 -11.80 -6.52
CA SER A 125 -18.11 -10.50 -7.18
C SER A 125 -18.26 -9.33 -6.20
N VAL A 126 -17.69 -8.18 -6.54
CA VAL A 126 -17.95 -6.91 -5.85
C VAL A 126 -19.42 -6.53 -6.03
N LYS A 127 -20.12 -6.27 -4.93
CA LYS A 127 -21.55 -5.93 -4.93
C LYS A 127 -21.74 -4.44 -4.74
N VAL A 128 -22.68 -3.90 -5.51
CA VAL A 128 -23.05 -2.49 -5.50
C VAL A 128 -24.50 -2.39 -5.02
N PRO A 129 -24.85 -1.43 -4.13
CA PRO A 129 -26.22 -1.24 -3.69
C PRO A 129 -27.20 -1.02 -4.86
N ALA A 130 -28.42 -1.53 -4.72
CA ALA A 130 -29.44 -1.33 -5.74
C ALA A 130 -29.73 0.16 -5.95
N GLY A 131 -29.69 0.61 -7.20
CA GLY A 131 -29.91 2.02 -7.58
C GLY A 131 -28.68 2.91 -7.53
N SER A 132 -27.51 2.39 -7.16
CA SER A 132 -26.23 3.11 -7.26
C SER A 132 -25.47 2.78 -8.55
N THR A 133 -24.59 3.68 -8.96
CA THR A 133 -23.67 3.46 -10.08
C THR A 133 -22.64 2.41 -9.67
N GLY A 134 -22.23 1.55 -10.60
CA GLY A 134 -21.17 0.57 -10.35
C GLY A 134 -19.83 1.25 -10.01
N TYR A 135 -18.98 0.55 -9.25
CA TYR A 135 -17.63 1.05 -9.00
C TYR A 135 -16.79 1.03 -10.29
N SER A 136 -16.09 2.12 -10.59
CA SER A 136 -15.02 2.11 -11.59
C SER A 136 -13.74 1.55 -10.97
N ILE A 137 -12.94 0.82 -11.75
CA ILE A 137 -11.60 0.40 -11.33
C ILE A 137 -10.63 1.41 -11.91
N PHE A 138 -9.77 1.97 -11.07
CA PHE A 138 -8.75 2.92 -11.52
C PHE A 138 -7.69 2.20 -12.37
N ASP A 139 -7.27 2.80 -13.48
CA ASP A 139 -6.40 2.12 -14.46
C ASP A 139 -4.97 1.87 -13.93
N ASP A 140 -4.48 2.71 -13.01
CA ASP A 140 -3.09 2.68 -12.50
C ASP A 140 -2.96 2.01 -11.11
N ILE A 141 -3.58 0.85 -10.91
CA ILE A 141 -3.38 0.06 -9.68
C ILE A 141 -2.06 -0.71 -9.80
N ALA A 142 -1.05 -0.28 -9.05
CA ALA A 142 0.23 -0.98 -8.98
C ALA A 142 0.07 -2.41 -8.41
N ASP A 143 0.86 -3.35 -8.95
CA ASP A 143 0.89 -4.72 -8.43
C ASP A 143 1.35 -4.72 -6.96
N GLY A 144 0.69 -5.54 -6.14
CA GLY A 144 0.92 -5.60 -4.69
C GLY A 144 0.31 -4.45 -3.86
N SER A 145 -0.40 -3.50 -4.48
CA SER A 145 -1.23 -2.53 -3.75
C SER A 145 -2.46 -3.19 -3.14
N LEU A 146 -2.86 -2.74 -1.94
CA LEU A 146 -4.16 -3.09 -1.39
C LEU A 146 -5.26 -2.34 -2.16
N LEU A 147 -6.40 -2.96 -2.41
CA LEU A 147 -7.54 -2.27 -3.01
C LEU A 147 -8.28 -1.48 -1.93
N CYS A 148 -8.51 -0.19 -2.17
CA CYS A 148 -9.35 0.64 -1.33
C CYS A 148 -10.49 1.27 -2.14
N ILE A 149 -11.61 1.52 -1.46
CA ILE A 149 -12.77 2.20 -2.04
C ILE A 149 -12.68 3.67 -1.64
N ASP A 150 -12.78 4.56 -2.64
CA ASP A 150 -12.87 6.01 -2.44
C ASP A 150 -14.01 6.57 -3.28
N GLY A 151 -15.14 6.86 -2.64
CA GLY A 151 -16.38 7.19 -3.35
C GLY A 151 -16.86 6.02 -4.22
N ASP A 152 -17.05 6.30 -5.51
CA ASP A 152 -17.51 5.33 -6.51
C ASP A 152 -16.33 4.66 -7.26
N GLU A 153 -15.10 4.78 -6.78
CA GLU A 153 -13.91 4.21 -7.42
C GLU A 153 -13.20 3.19 -6.51
N ILE A 154 -12.75 2.09 -7.11
CA ILE A 154 -11.79 1.15 -6.52
C ILE A 154 -10.40 1.56 -7.00
N LYS A 155 -9.56 2.00 -6.07
CA LYS A 155 -8.20 2.50 -6.36
C LYS A 155 -7.13 1.73 -5.60
N GLY A 156 -5.89 1.92 -6.01
CA GLY A 156 -4.71 1.39 -5.33
C GLY A 156 -4.45 2.15 -4.04
N GLY A 157 -4.46 1.43 -2.93
CA GLY A 157 -3.99 1.88 -1.62
C GLY A 157 -2.48 1.66 -1.44
N PRO A 158 -1.95 1.92 -0.24
CA PRO A 158 -0.56 1.65 0.08
C PRO A 158 -0.25 0.17 -0.13
N SER A 159 0.97 -0.11 -0.58
CA SER A 159 1.46 -1.48 -0.66
C SER A 159 1.60 -2.08 0.73
N TYR A 160 1.53 -3.41 0.80
CA TYR A 160 1.76 -4.12 2.06
C TYR A 160 3.15 -3.80 2.67
N ALA A 161 4.16 -3.63 1.82
CA ALA A 161 5.49 -3.19 2.22
C ALA A 161 5.44 -1.80 2.84
N GLY A 162 4.78 -0.83 2.20
CA GLY A 162 4.65 0.54 2.72
C GLY A 162 3.94 0.62 4.07
N ILE A 163 2.95 -0.24 4.33
CA ILE A 163 2.31 -0.33 5.65
C ILE A 163 3.29 -0.88 6.69
N THR A 164 4.06 -1.90 6.34
CA THR A 164 5.05 -2.51 7.23
C THR A 164 6.15 -1.53 7.60
N ASP A 165 6.64 -0.77 6.62
CA ASP A 165 7.64 0.28 6.81
C ASP A 165 7.10 1.39 7.71
N ALA A 166 5.88 1.88 7.46
CA ALA A 166 5.26 2.91 8.30
C ALA A 166 5.05 2.44 9.76
N VAL A 167 4.70 1.16 9.97
CA VAL A 167 4.62 0.58 11.32
C VAL A 167 5.99 0.50 11.96
N SER A 168 7.04 0.11 11.21
CA SER A 168 8.41 0.07 11.72
C SER A 168 8.91 1.47 12.11
N ASP A 169 8.68 2.47 11.27
CA ASP A 169 9.06 3.86 11.53
C ASP A 169 8.35 4.40 12.78
N ALA A 170 7.05 4.11 12.93
CA ALA A 170 6.30 4.49 14.12
C ALA A 170 6.84 3.84 15.39
N GLN A 171 7.23 2.56 15.33
CA GLN A 171 7.87 1.85 16.45
C GLN A 171 9.23 2.44 16.81
N GLN A 172 10.05 2.77 15.81
CA GLN A 172 11.36 3.41 16.02
C GLN A 172 11.21 4.80 16.63
N ALA A 173 10.25 5.60 16.15
CA ALA A 173 9.95 6.91 16.70
C ALA A 173 9.48 6.84 18.16
N ALA A 174 8.63 5.87 18.50
CA ALA A 174 8.20 5.64 19.88
C ALA A 174 9.39 5.28 20.79
N ALA A 175 10.26 4.35 20.36
CA ALA A 175 11.45 3.97 21.11
C ALA A 175 12.42 5.15 21.31
N ALA A 176 12.59 6.01 20.29
CA ALA A 176 13.41 7.21 20.38
C ALA A 176 12.84 8.23 21.39
N ALA A 177 11.51 8.37 21.46
CA ALA A 177 10.85 9.23 22.43
C ALA A 177 11.07 8.73 23.87
N GLU A 178 10.94 7.43 24.12
CA GLU A 178 11.22 6.82 25.44
C GLU A 178 12.67 7.03 25.88
N LEU A 179 13.64 6.85 24.97
CA LEU A 179 15.06 7.11 25.24
C LEU A 179 15.32 8.58 25.55
N SER A 180 14.64 9.51 24.85
CA SER A 180 14.74 10.94 25.12
C SER A 180 14.17 11.32 26.49
N GLU A 181 13.07 10.70 26.92
CA GLU A 181 12.50 10.90 28.25
C GLU A 181 13.47 10.43 29.35
N GLN A 182 14.07 9.24 29.18
CA GLN A 182 15.07 8.72 30.10
C GLN A 182 16.31 9.63 30.19
N ALA A 183 16.80 10.11 29.05
CA ALA A 183 17.92 11.04 29.00
C ALA A 183 17.60 12.36 29.72
N ALA A 184 16.39 12.91 29.53
CA ALA A 184 15.95 14.12 30.24
C ALA A 184 15.89 13.91 31.76
N ALA A 185 15.40 12.76 32.22
CA ALA A 185 15.39 12.41 33.64
C ALA A 185 16.81 12.33 34.22
N ILE A 186 17.76 11.71 33.51
CA ILE A 186 19.18 11.64 33.91
C ILE A 186 19.79 13.05 33.99
N CYS A 187 19.53 13.90 32.98
CA CYS A 187 19.99 15.30 32.99
C CYS A 187 19.46 16.07 34.20
N ALA A 188 18.18 15.88 34.56
CA ALA A 188 17.60 16.51 35.75
C ALA A 188 18.26 16.03 37.05
N THR A 189 18.54 14.72 37.18
CA THR A 189 19.28 14.17 38.32
C THR A 189 20.70 14.72 38.41
N ASN A 190 21.41 14.79 37.29
CA ASN A 190 22.78 15.31 37.23
C ASN A 190 22.84 16.82 37.55
N ALA A 191 21.85 17.59 37.10
CA ALA A 191 21.73 19.00 37.43
C ALA A 191 21.49 19.19 38.94
N ALA A 192 20.59 18.39 39.54
CA ALA A 192 20.36 18.42 40.98
C ALA A 192 21.62 18.05 41.78
N ALA A 193 22.34 17.00 41.38
CA ALA A 193 23.60 16.59 42.01
C ALA A 193 24.67 17.70 41.92
N SER A 194 24.79 18.35 40.76
CA SER A 194 25.74 19.45 40.55
C SER A 194 25.39 20.68 41.40
N ALA A 195 24.10 20.98 41.57
CA ALA A 195 23.63 22.05 42.45
C ALA A 195 23.97 21.74 43.92
N SER A 196 23.73 20.51 44.39
CA SER A 196 24.11 20.08 45.74
C SER A 196 25.61 20.13 45.98
N ALA A 197 26.43 19.69 45.02
CA ALA A 197 27.88 19.78 45.12
C ALA A 197 28.37 21.23 45.21
N SER A 198 27.80 22.12 44.38
CA SER A 198 28.12 23.55 44.40
C SER A 198 27.76 24.21 45.74
N ALA A 199 26.61 23.86 46.33
CA ALA A 199 26.24 24.30 47.66
C ALA A 199 27.23 23.79 48.73
N GLY A 200 27.67 22.53 48.61
CA GLY A 200 28.69 21.95 49.50
C GLY A 200 30.03 22.70 49.43
N PHE A 201 30.49 23.03 48.23
CA PHE A 201 31.71 23.84 48.06
C PHE A 201 31.58 25.25 48.66
N ALA A 202 30.42 25.90 48.51
CA ALA A 202 30.17 27.21 49.11
C ALA A 202 30.23 27.16 50.65
N VAL A 203 29.66 26.13 51.28
CA VAL A 203 29.73 25.92 52.73
C VAL A 203 31.18 25.66 53.18
N ALA A 204 31.91 24.81 52.45
CA ALA A 204 33.31 24.52 52.76
C ALA A 204 34.21 25.78 52.64
N ALA A 205 33.97 26.61 51.63
CA ALA A 205 34.68 27.88 51.46
C ALA A 205 34.40 28.85 52.63
N ALA A 206 33.14 28.98 53.04
CA ALA A 206 32.77 29.80 54.20
C ALA A 206 33.41 29.29 55.50
N ALA A 207 33.45 27.97 55.72
CA ALA A 207 34.13 27.37 56.86
C ALA A 207 35.64 27.64 56.85
N SER A 208 36.29 27.50 55.68
CA SER A 208 37.72 27.80 55.51
C SER A 208 38.03 29.28 55.77
N GLN A 209 37.16 30.19 55.34
CA GLN A 209 37.30 31.62 55.63
C GLN A 209 37.22 31.89 57.14
N GLY A 210 36.27 31.26 57.84
CA GLY A 210 36.14 31.39 59.29
C GLY A 210 37.36 30.86 60.05
N GLN A 211 37.91 29.71 59.63
CA GLN A 211 39.15 29.18 60.20
C GLN A 211 40.35 30.10 59.97
N ALA A 212 40.49 30.66 58.77
CA ALA A 212 41.54 31.62 58.47
C ALA A 212 41.42 32.88 59.36
N GLN A 213 40.21 33.40 59.57
CA GLN A 213 39.98 34.54 60.46
C GLN A 213 40.39 34.22 61.91
N ASN A 214 39.99 33.06 62.43
CA ASN A 214 40.35 32.63 63.79
C ASN A 214 41.88 32.53 63.97
N LEU A 215 42.61 32.07 62.94
CA LEU A 215 44.07 32.02 62.97
C LEU A 215 44.71 33.42 62.99
N VAL A 216 44.15 34.37 62.23
CA VAL A 216 44.59 35.77 62.26
C VAL A 216 44.36 36.38 63.64
N ASP A 217 43.17 36.19 64.21
CA ASP A 217 42.82 36.73 65.54
C ASP A 217 43.73 36.13 66.64
N ALA A 218 44.00 34.81 66.58
CA ALA A 218 44.91 34.14 67.50
C ALA A 218 46.35 34.63 67.37
N ALA A 219 46.83 34.83 66.13
CA ALA A 219 48.16 35.38 65.87
C ALA A 219 48.29 36.82 66.40
N GLN A 220 47.24 37.64 66.22
CA GLN A 220 47.18 39.00 66.77
C GLN A 220 47.16 39.00 68.31
N ALA A 221 46.40 38.11 68.94
CA ALA A 221 46.34 38.00 70.40
C ALA A 221 47.66 37.50 71.02
N ALA A 222 48.38 36.61 70.34
CA ALA A 222 49.67 36.09 70.79
C ALA A 222 50.86 37.01 70.45
N TYR A 223 50.66 38.07 69.67
CA TYR A 223 51.72 38.98 69.27
C TYR A 223 52.15 39.86 70.46
N VAL A 224 53.30 39.52 71.07
CA VAL A 224 53.96 40.29 72.14
C VAL A 224 54.90 41.37 71.58
N GLY A 225 54.83 41.65 70.27
CA GLY A 225 55.69 42.64 69.62
C GLY A 225 55.20 44.08 69.82
N PHE A 226 55.78 44.99 69.04
CA PHE A 226 55.45 46.41 69.09
C PHE A 226 53.97 46.65 68.77
N GLN A 227 53.21 47.15 69.75
CA GLN A 227 51.82 47.54 69.56
C GLN A 227 51.77 48.67 68.51
N PRO A 228 50.90 48.54 67.49
CA PRO A 228 50.68 49.60 66.52
C PRO A 228 50.30 50.90 67.24
N GLY A 229 50.97 52.01 66.90
CA GLY A 229 50.68 53.33 67.48
C GLY A 229 51.37 53.63 68.82
N THR A 230 52.19 52.71 69.35
CA THR A 230 53.08 53.04 70.48
C THR A 230 54.47 53.34 69.94
N PHE A 231 55.05 54.47 70.37
CA PHE A 231 56.45 54.76 70.09
C PHE A 231 57.32 53.91 71.01
N TYR A 232 58.08 53.01 70.43
CA TYR A 232 59.06 52.23 71.16
C TYR A 232 60.42 52.90 71.01
N ASP A 233 60.95 53.38 72.13
CA ASP A 233 62.34 53.80 72.21
C ASP A 233 63.19 52.53 72.31
N PHE A 234 63.88 52.20 71.22
CA PHE A 234 64.79 51.06 71.16
C PHE A 234 66.04 51.25 72.03
N GLY A 235 66.13 52.38 72.74
CA GLY A 235 67.33 52.81 73.42
C GLY A 235 68.38 53.24 72.39
N ARG A 236 69.29 54.10 72.84
CA ARG A 236 70.50 54.39 72.09
C ARG A 236 71.41 53.17 72.20
N VAL A 237 71.54 52.41 71.11
CA VAL A 237 72.62 51.43 70.96
C VAL A 237 73.93 52.22 71.03
N ALA A 238 74.61 52.13 72.17
CA ALA A 238 75.89 52.82 72.42
C ALA A 238 77.09 52.01 71.91
N ASP A 239 76.85 50.86 71.30
CA ASP A 239 77.88 49.99 70.76
C ASP A 239 78.12 50.33 69.28
N PRO A 240 79.35 50.72 68.88
CA PRO A 240 79.70 50.95 67.48
C PRO A 240 79.78 49.61 66.75
N LEU A 241 78.63 49.02 66.43
CA LEU A 241 78.55 47.91 65.49
C LEU A 241 78.81 48.43 64.08
N GLU A 242 79.97 48.07 63.53
CA GLU A 242 80.25 48.08 62.09
C GLU A 242 79.28 47.11 61.39
N LEU A 243 78.05 47.54 61.15
CA LEU A 243 77.00 46.66 60.61
C LEU A 243 77.15 46.42 59.10
N PHE A 244 78.03 47.15 58.42
CA PHE A 244 78.34 46.94 57.00
C PHE A 244 79.82 47.23 56.72
N PRO A 245 80.72 46.23 56.71
CA PRO A 245 82.13 46.41 56.37
C PRO A 245 82.38 46.61 54.85
N GLY A 246 81.36 46.95 54.06
CA GLY A 246 81.47 47.11 52.61
C GLY A 246 80.53 48.18 52.09
N ASP A 247 80.97 48.87 51.03
CA ASP A 247 80.21 49.87 50.28
C ASP A 247 79.14 49.17 49.43
N TRP A 248 77.85 49.37 49.73
CA TRP A 248 76.74 48.73 49.00
C TRP A 248 76.36 49.44 47.71
N GLY A 249 77.20 50.39 47.24
CA GLY A 249 77.03 51.01 45.94
C GLY A 249 75.91 52.05 45.90
N ARG A 250 76.12 53.06 45.06
CA ARG A 250 75.14 54.12 44.79
C ARG A 250 74.16 53.66 43.71
N VAL A 251 72.86 53.81 43.98
CA VAL A 251 71.84 53.78 42.93
C VAL A 251 71.91 55.13 42.21
N SER A 252 72.34 55.14 40.96
CA SER A 252 72.25 56.30 40.07
C SER A 252 70.91 56.30 39.35
N ASP A 253 70.30 57.48 39.30
CA ASP A 253 68.95 57.81 38.81
C ASP A 253 68.53 57.12 37.48
N ILE A 254 67.29 56.64 37.45
CA ILE A 254 66.41 56.56 36.27
C ILE A 254 65.05 57.14 36.64
#